data_AF-A0A1I4N9I9-F1
#
_entry.id   AF-A0A1I4N9I9-F1
#
_cell.length_a   1.000
_cell.length_b   1.000
_cell.length_c   1.000
_cell.angle_alpha   90.00
_cell.angle_beta   90.00
_cell.angle_gamma   90.00
#
_symmetry.space_group_name_H-M   'P 1'
#
loop_
_entity.id
_entity.type
_entity.pdbx_description
1 polymer ?
#
loop_
_entity_poly.entity_id
_entity_poly.type
_entity_poly.pdbx_seq_one_letter_code
_entity_poly.pdbx_strand_id
1 'polypeptide(L)'
;MKRLLERFKYLFIILLALGMVAIVVTQYYSIKGVIREKYQSQQRLVEENILQTVNYINNAYQIAEKQLDQEMKEYSYSMIEKYQISPDVDNWNLTELKNKFTGYDIYLINNNLKVIRTTYQKDLGLDFSKFGSFSTVLRRRLAGSSFSVDRIDLSTQTGEIKKYSYIPTPDHK
;
A
#
# COMPACT_ATOMS: atom_id res chain seq x y z
N MET A 1 40.46 77.09 3.42
CA MET A 1 40.85 75.82 2.76
C MET A 1 40.88 74.61 3.70
N LYS A 2 41.66 74.61 4.80
CA LYS A 2 41.77 73.44 5.71
C LYS A 2 40.43 72.91 6.28
N ARG A 3 39.54 73.79 6.78
CA ARG A 3 38.20 73.41 7.30
C ARG A 3 37.26 72.80 6.23
N LEU A 4 37.43 73.16 4.97
CA LEU A 4 36.65 72.60 3.86
C LEU A 4 37.14 71.18 3.53
N LEU A 5 38.45 70.97 3.44
CA LEU A 5 39.05 69.65 3.24
C LEU A 5 38.68 68.67 4.36
N GLU A 6 38.64 69.10 5.62
CA GLU A 6 38.23 68.23 6.71
C GLU A 6 36.76 67.81 6.62
N ARG A 7 35.85 68.73 6.27
CA ARG A 7 34.43 68.39 6.04
C ARG A 7 34.26 67.40 4.88
N PHE A 8 35.02 67.55 3.81
CA PHE A 8 35.04 66.59 2.69
C PHE A 8 35.54 65.20 3.11
N LYS A 9 36.55 65.13 3.99
CA LYS A 9 37.05 63.86 4.54
C LYS A 9 35.96 63.13 5.34
N TYR A 10 35.20 63.83 6.19
CA TYR A 10 34.10 63.20 6.95
C TYR A 10 32.95 62.76 6.05
N LEU A 11 32.59 63.55 5.03
CA LEU A 11 31.57 63.18 4.05
C LEU A 11 31.96 61.92 3.26
N PHE A 12 33.23 61.80 2.88
CA PHE A 12 33.76 60.63 2.19
C PHE A 12 33.69 59.35 3.06
N ILE A 13 34.02 59.46 4.35
CA ILE A 13 33.91 58.34 5.30
C ILE A 13 32.46 57.90 5.48
N ILE A 14 31.53 58.84 5.60
CA ILE A 14 30.09 58.56 5.71
C ILE A 14 29.59 57.85 4.45
N LEU A 15 30.01 58.31 3.26
CA LEU A 15 29.62 57.69 1.99
C LEU A 15 30.15 56.25 1.86
N LEU A 16 31.39 56.00 2.28
CA LEU A 16 31.95 54.64 2.33
C LEU A 16 31.19 53.74 3.32
N ALA A 17 30.85 54.26 4.50
CA ALA A 17 30.08 53.52 5.49
C ALA A 17 28.68 53.16 4.97
N LEU A 18 28.00 54.10 4.30
CA LEU A 18 26.70 53.85 3.66
C LEU A 18 26.82 52.80 2.54
N GLY A 19 27.89 52.85 1.75
CA GLY A 19 28.18 51.84 0.72
C GLY A 19 28.35 50.44 1.32
N MET A 20 29.11 50.31 2.42
CA MET A 20 29.26 49.03 3.13
C MET A 20 27.92 48.51 3.66
N VAL A 21 27.09 49.38 4.27
CA VAL A 21 25.76 49.01 4.76
C VAL A 21 24.89 48.50 3.61
N ALA A 22 24.88 49.19 2.46
CA ALA A 22 24.11 48.76 1.29
C ALA A 22 24.55 47.37 0.78
N ILE A 23 25.86 47.08 0.77
CA ILE A 23 26.39 45.76 0.39
C ILE A 23 25.91 44.69 1.37
N VAL A 24 26.01 44.94 2.68
CA VAL A 24 25.56 43.98 3.71
C VAL A 24 24.06 43.70 3.58
N VAL A 25 23.24 44.74 3.35
CA VAL A 25 21.79 44.58 3.19
C VAL A 25 21.44 43.76 1.95
N THR A 26 22.08 44.04 0.80
CA THR A 26 21.84 43.26 -0.43
C THR A 26 22.29 41.82 -0.27
N GLN A 27 23.45 41.59 0.34
CA GLN A 27 23.95 40.25 0.63
C GLN A 27 23.03 39.48 1.59
N TYR A 28 22.47 40.15 2.61
CA TYR A 28 21.50 39.55 3.52
C TYR A 28 20.25 39.04 2.79
N TYR A 29 19.67 39.86 1.90
CA TYR A 29 18.50 39.45 1.13
C TYR A 29 18.81 38.30 0.16
N SER A 30 19.96 38.34 -0.51
CA SER A 30 20.41 37.26 -1.40
C SER A 30 20.60 35.94 -0.66
N ILE A 31 21.33 35.96 0.47
CA ILE A 31 21.54 34.75 1.30
C ILE A 31 20.21 34.21 1.81
N LYS A 32 19.31 35.07 2.27
CA LYS A 32 17.99 34.66 2.74
C LYS A 32 17.17 34.00 1.62
N GLY A 33 17.26 34.52 0.40
CA GLY A 33 16.64 33.93 -0.79
C GLY A 33 17.18 32.53 -1.08
N VAL A 34 18.51 32.39 -1.15
CA VAL A 34 19.19 31.11 -1.41
C VAL A 34 18.86 30.07 -0.33
N ILE A 35 18.85 30.46 0.96
CA ILE A 35 18.50 29.54 2.06
C ILE A 35 17.06 29.05 1.91
N ARG A 36 16.11 29.95 1.59
CA ARG A 36 14.71 29.58 1.41
C ARG A 36 14.51 28.65 0.22
N GLU A 37 15.12 28.96 -0.92
CA GLU A 37 15.05 28.14 -2.12
C GLU A 37 15.65 26.76 -1.88
N LYS A 38 16.82 26.70 -1.22
CA LYS A 38 17.46 25.45 -0.84
C LYS A 38 16.56 24.61 0.05
N TYR A 39 15.94 25.22 1.06
CA TYR A 39 15.03 24.51 1.97
C TYR A 39 13.80 23.96 1.21
N GLN A 40 13.17 24.77 0.36
CA GLN A 40 12.03 24.33 -0.46
C GLN A 40 12.41 23.22 -1.45
N SER A 41 13.59 23.33 -2.07
CA SER A 41 14.11 22.31 -2.98
C SER A 41 14.38 20.99 -2.25
N GLN A 42 15.03 21.04 -1.08
CA GLN A 42 15.25 19.87 -0.24
C GLN A 42 13.93 19.20 0.18
N GLN A 43 12.95 20.00 0.60
CA GLN A 43 11.64 19.47 0.96
C GLN A 43 10.96 18.75 -0.21
N ARG A 44 10.96 19.35 -1.41
CA ARG A 44 10.41 18.71 -2.62
C ARG A 44 11.16 17.42 -2.98
N LEU A 45 12.49 17.42 -2.91
CA LEU A 45 13.27 16.22 -3.17
C LEU A 45 12.95 15.11 -2.18
N VAL A 46 12.75 15.42 -0.90
CA VAL A 46 12.34 14.41 0.09
C VAL A 46 10.96 13.87 -0.22
N GLU A 47 9.99 14.73 -0.55
CA GLU A 47 8.64 14.33 -0.93
C GLU A 47 8.64 13.44 -2.18
N GLU A 48 9.33 13.84 -3.24
CA GLU A 48 9.48 13.07 -4.47
C GLU A 48 10.13 11.71 -4.22
N ASN A 49 11.18 11.65 -3.40
CA ASN A 49 11.83 10.39 -3.05
C ASN A 49 10.90 9.46 -2.26
N ILE A 50 10.12 9.99 -1.31
CA ILE A 50 9.13 9.20 -0.56
C ILE A 50 8.09 8.63 -1.52
N LEU A 51 7.52 9.46 -2.41
CA LEU A 51 6.52 9.01 -3.39
C LEU A 51 7.08 7.97 -4.35
N GLN A 52 8.30 8.18 -4.85
CA GLN A 52 8.97 7.21 -5.72
C GLN A 52 9.22 5.88 -4.99
N THR A 53 9.69 5.93 -3.75
CA THR A 53 9.95 4.72 -2.93
C THR A 53 8.66 3.94 -2.70
N VAL A 54 7.57 4.61 -2.33
CA VAL A 54 6.25 3.97 -2.17
C VAL A 54 5.79 3.33 -3.47
N ASN A 55 5.96 4.02 -4.61
CA ASN A 55 5.62 3.46 -5.91
C ASN A 55 6.48 2.25 -6.28
N TYR A 56 7.78 2.26 -5.97
CA TYR A 56 8.66 1.12 -6.20
C TYR A 56 8.25 -0.09 -5.36
N ILE A 57 7.91 0.12 -4.08
CA ILE A 57 7.41 -0.95 -3.20
C ILE A 57 6.10 -1.52 -3.75
N ASN A 58 5.14 -0.67 -4.14
CA ASN A 58 3.88 -1.11 -4.74
C ASN A 58 4.10 -1.88 -6.05
N ASN A 59 5.04 -1.45 -6.90
CA ASN A 59 5.36 -2.15 -8.14
C ASN A 59 6.02 -3.51 -7.88
N ALA A 60 6.93 -3.59 -6.88
CA ALA A 60 7.54 -4.85 -6.47
C ALA A 60 6.49 -5.84 -5.96
N TYR A 61 5.53 -5.38 -5.14
CA TYR A 61 4.40 -6.21 -4.73
C TYR A 61 3.56 -6.68 -5.91
N GLN A 62 3.20 -5.80 -6.85
CA GLN A 62 2.43 -6.21 -8.02
C GLN A 62 3.15 -7.26 -8.87
N ILE A 63 4.47 -7.18 -8.99
CA ILE A 63 5.27 -8.19 -9.69
C ILE A 63 5.21 -9.53 -8.94
N ALA A 64 5.38 -9.52 -7.61
CA ALA A 64 5.26 -10.72 -6.79
C ALA A 64 3.84 -11.33 -6.83
N GLU A 65 2.83 -10.48 -6.89
CA GLU A 65 1.42 -10.87 -6.93
C GLU A 65 1.02 -11.59 -8.22
N LYS A 66 1.63 -11.27 -9.37
CA LYS A 66 1.22 -11.86 -10.66
C LYS A 66 1.26 -13.37 -10.68
N GLN A 67 2.32 -13.96 -10.12
CA GLN A 67 2.45 -15.42 -10.07
C GLN A 67 1.42 -16.02 -9.10
N LEU A 68 1.25 -15.41 -7.92
CA LEU A 68 0.26 -15.84 -6.93
C LEU A 68 -1.17 -15.74 -7.49
N ASP A 69 -1.50 -14.69 -8.23
CA ASP A 69 -2.81 -14.50 -8.86
C ASP A 69 -3.12 -15.64 -9.84
N GLN A 70 -2.13 -16.04 -10.63
CA GLN A 70 -2.27 -17.11 -11.60
C GLN A 70 -2.47 -18.46 -10.91
N GLU A 71 -1.64 -18.79 -9.91
CA GLU A 71 -1.76 -20.03 -9.12
C GLU A 71 -3.10 -20.10 -8.38
N MET A 72 -3.48 -19.01 -7.70
CA MET A 72 -4.76 -18.91 -7.00
C MET A 72 -5.94 -19.12 -7.95
N LYS A 73 -5.86 -18.56 -9.17
CA LYS A 73 -6.89 -18.74 -10.19
C LYS A 73 -7.00 -20.20 -10.61
N GLU A 74 -5.89 -20.85 -10.94
CA GLU A 74 -5.84 -22.26 -11.34
C GLU A 74 -6.41 -23.18 -10.26
N TYR A 75 -5.98 -23.00 -9.01
CA TYR A 75 -6.46 -23.79 -7.88
C TYR A 75 -7.94 -23.56 -7.59
N SER A 76 -8.41 -22.31 -7.70
CA SER A 76 -9.82 -21.97 -7.52
C SER A 76 -10.70 -22.64 -8.58
N TYR A 77 -10.29 -22.63 -9.84
CA TYR A 77 -11.04 -23.31 -10.91
C TYR A 77 -11.02 -24.83 -10.75
N SER A 78 -9.89 -25.42 -10.33
CA SER A 78 -9.83 -26.86 -10.02
C SER A 78 -10.81 -27.26 -8.91
N MET A 79 -11.01 -26.40 -7.90
CA MET A 79 -12.03 -26.62 -6.88
C MET A 79 -13.46 -26.53 -7.43
N ILE A 80 -13.74 -25.60 -8.34
CA ILE A 80 -15.06 -25.49 -8.99
C ILE A 80 -15.35 -26.71 -9.87
N GLU A 81 -14.38 -27.19 -10.64
CA GLU A 81 -14.51 -28.42 -11.43
C GLU A 81 -14.85 -29.62 -10.52
N LYS A 82 -14.16 -29.75 -9.38
CA LYS A 82 -14.45 -30.78 -8.39
C LYS A 82 -15.87 -30.63 -7.82
N TYR A 83 -16.32 -29.41 -7.56
CA TYR A 83 -17.66 -29.12 -7.06
C TYR A 83 -18.77 -29.50 -8.04
N GLN A 84 -18.55 -29.28 -9.34
CA GLN A 84 -19.52 -29.69 -10.35
C GLN A 84 -19.72 -31.22 -10.40
N ILE A 85 -18.66 -31.99 -10.10
CA ILE A 85 -18.70 -33.46 -10.08
C ILE A 85 -19.24 -33.98 -8.74
N SER A 86 -18.86 -33.34 -7.64
CA SER A 86 -19.21 -33.75 -6.28
C SER A 86 -19.57 -32.52 -5.44
N PRO A 87 -20.83 -32.04 -5.52
CA PRO A 87 -21.28 -30.85 -4.79
C PRO A 87 -21.30 -31.04 -3.28
N ASP A 88 -21.34 -32.30 -2.81
CA ASP A 88 -21.23 -32.62 -1.39
C ASP A 88 -19.80 -32.42 -0.91
N VAL A 89 -19.53 -31.19 -0.47
CA VAL A 89 -18.23 -30.77 0.02
C VAL A 89 -17.81 -31.47 1.29
N ASP A 90 -18.71 -32.09 2.07
CA ASP A 90 -18.33 -32.76 3.31
C ASP A 90 -17.48 -34.01 3.06
N ASN A 91 -17.69 -34.67 1.92
CA ASN A 91 -16.93 -35.84 1.50
C ASN A 91 -15.56 -35.51 0.90
N TRP A 92 -15.21 -34.24 0.73
CA TRP A 92 -13.93 -33.89 0.12
C TRP A 92 -12.76 -34.15 1.06
N ASN A 93 -11.69 -34.72 0.51
CA ASN A 93 -10.40 -34.79 1.19
C ASN A 93 -9.61 -33.47 1.02
N LEU A 94 -9.80 -32.53 1.95
CA LEU A 94 -9.10 -31.24 1.90
C LEU A 94 -7.58 -31.37 2.11
N THR A 95 -7.12 -32.40 2.80
CA THR A 95 -5.68 -32.65 2.99
C THR A 95 -5.01 -33.01 1.66
N GLU A 96 -5.66 -33.83 0.84
CA GLU A 96 -5.17 -34.15 -0.50
C GLU A 96 -5.13 -32.90 -1.40
N LEU A 97 -6.17 -32.06 -1.35
CA LEU A 97 -6.19 -30.79 -2.07
C LEU A 97 -5.09 -29.84 -1.58
N LYS A 98 -4.85 -29.74 -0.27
CA LYS A 98 -3.77 -28.93 0.30
C LYS A 98 -2.39 -29.33 -0.25
N ASN A 99 -2.15 -30.64 -0.38
CA ASN A 99 -0.89 -31.14 -0.92
C ASN A 99 -0.69 -30.76 -2.40
N LYS A 100 -1.80 -30.63 -3.16
CA LYS A 100 -1.76 -30.12 -4.54
C LYS A 100 -1.58 -28.61 -4.59
N PHE A 101 -2.16 -27.87 -3.64
CA PHE A 101 -2.09 -26.41 -3.54
C PHE A 101 -0.99 -25.98 -2.57
N THR A 102 0.25 -26.36 -2.89
CA THR A 102 1.41 -26.15 -1.99
C THR A 102 1.56 -24.67 -1.64
N GLY A 103 1.58 -24.35 -0.34
CA GLY A 103 1.69 -22.97 0.15
C GLY A 103 0.35 -22.25 0.34
N TYR A 104 -0.78 -22.91 0.07
CA TYR A 104 -2.12 -22.33 0.21
C TYR A 104 -2.97 -23.09 1.22
N ASP A 105 -3.81 -22.34 1.92
CA ASP A 105 -4.89 -22.88 2.74
C ASP A 105 -6.23 -22.76 2.02
N ILE A 106 -7.06 -23.78 2.21
CA ILE A 106 -8.37 -23.90 1.59
C ILE A 106 -9.44 -23.53 2.61
N TYR A 107 -10.43 -22.76 2.18
CA TYR A 107 -11.59 -22.35 2.98
C TYR A 107 -12.86 -22.65 2.20
N LEU A 108 -13.78 -23.39 2.83
CA LEU A 108 -15.15 -23.56 2.37
C LEU A 108 -16.05 -22.74 3.28
N ILE A 109 -16.74 -21.78 2.68
CA ILE A 109 -17.57 -20.79 3.38
C ILE A 109 -18.99 -20.96 2.85
N ASN A 110 -19.96 -21.13 3.75
CA ASN A 110 -21.37 -21.25 3.36
C ASN A 110 -22.01 -19.88 3.09
N ASN A 111 -23.23 -19.88 2.58
CA ASN A 111 -24.06 -18.69 2.35
C ASN A 111 -24.35 -17.82 3.59
N ASN A 112 -24.18 -18.36 4.80
CA ASN A 112 -24.23 -17.61 6.06
C ASN A 112 -22.90 -16.94 6.42
N LEU A 113 -21.91 -17.02 5.52
CA LEU A 113 -20.56 -16.50 5.66
C LEU A 113 -19.76 -17.16 6.80
N LYS A 114 -20.05 -18.43 7.11
CA LYS A 114 -19.32 -19.20 8.11
C LYS A 114 -18.36 -20.16 7.45
N VAL A 115 -17.14 -20.24 7.96
CA VAL A 115 -16.16 -21.26 7.57
C VAL A 115 -16.64 -22.62 8.06
N ILE A 116 -17.11 -23.46 7.14
CA ILE A 116 -17.64 -24.80 7.44
C ILE A 116 -16.54 -25.86 7.37
N ARG A 117 -15.55 -25.69 6.49
CA ARG A 117 -14.38 -26.57 6.40
C ARG A 117 -13.15 -25.75 5.99
N THR A 118 -11.98 -26.11 6.51
CA THR A 118 -10.72 -25.45 6.14
C THR A 118 -9.54 -26.36 6.41
N THR A 119 -8.43 -26.11 5.72
CA THR A 119 -7.11 -26.71 6.04
C THR A 119 -6.36 -25.95 7.13
N TYR A 120 -6.81 -24.74 7.47
CA TYR A 120 -6.27 -23.92 8.56
C TYR A 120 -7.18 -24.01 9.78
N GLN A 121 -6.93 -25.00 10.63
CA GLN A 121 -7.87 -25.39 11.70
C GLN A 121 -8.24 -24.29 12.69
N LYS A 122 -7.38 -23.26 12.87
CA LYS A 122 -7.65 -22.14 13.76
C LYS A 122 -8.85 -21.29 13.33
N ASP A 123 -9.17 -21.29 12.04
CA ASP A 123 -10.27 -20.49 11.48
C ASP A 123 -11.57 -21.28 11.28
N LEU A 124 -11.59 -22.57 11.66
CA LEU A 124 -12.79 -23.38 11.56
C LEU A 124 -13.91 -22.81 12.42
N GLY A 125 -15.09 -22.60 11.82
CA GLY A 125 -16.24 -22.03 12.51
C GLY A 125 -16.24 -20.50 12.63
N LEU A 126 -15.22 -19.81 12.10
CA LEU A 126 -15.20 -18.36 12.00
C LEU A 126 -16.43 -17.87 11.24
N ASP A 127 -17.10 -16.87 11.82
CA ASP A 127 -18.37 -16.32 11.32
C ASP A 127 -18.14 -14.91 10.79
N PHE A 128 -17.98 -14.79 9.47
CA PHE A 128 -17.71 -13.51 8.82
C PHE A 128 -18.92 -12.56 8.81
N SER A 129 -20.13 -13.05 9.11
CA SER A 129 -21.32 -12.19 9.17
C SER A 129 -21.20 -11.09 10.25
N LYS A 130 -20.37 -11.33 11.27
CA LYS A 130 -20.08 -10.41 12.37
C LYS A 130 -19.17 -9.24 11.99
N PHE A 131 -18.56 -9.25 10.80
CA PHE A 131 -17.58 -8.25 10.36
C PHE A 131 -18.20 -7.32 9.31
N GLY A 132 -18.92 -6.29 9.75
CA GLY A 132 -19.86 -5.48 8.94
C GLY A 132 -19.44 -5.13 7.50
N SER A 133 -18.32 -4.45 7.29
CA SER A 133 -17.88 -4.08 5.92
C SER A 133 -17.41 -5.30 5.13
N PHE A 134 -16.67 -6.21 5.76
CA PHE A 134 -16.14 -7.41 5.13
C PHE A 134 -17.26 -8.38 4.72
N SER A 135 -18.29 -8.54 5.54
CA SER A 135 -19.45 -9.37 5.25
C SER A 135 -20.19 -8.88 4.01
N THR A 136 -20.29 -7.56 3.84
CA THR A 136 -20.89 -6.94 2.64
C THR A 136 -20.09 -7.28 1.38
N VAL A 137 -18.76 -7.26 1.46
CA VAL A 137 -17.87 -7.65 0.35
C VAL A 137 -18.03 -9.13 0.01
N LEU A 138 -18.02 -10.01 1.02
CA LEU A 138 -18.20 -11.45 0.81
C LEU A 138 -19.57 -11.78 0.21
N ARG A 139 -20.66 -11.13 0.65
CA ARG A 139 -21.99 -11.32 0.04
C ARG A 139 -22.01 -10.93 -1.43
N ARG A 140 -21.34 -9.82 -1.79
CA ARG A 140 -21.24 -9.40 -3.19
C ARG A 140 -20.45 -10.40 -4.03
N ARG A 141 -19.36 -10.95 -3.49
CA ARG A 141 -18.57 -12.00 -4.16
C ARG A 141 -19.37 -13.28 -4.33
N LEU A 142 -20.09 -13.71 -3.28
CA LEU A 142 -20.96 -14.88 -3.31
C LEU A 142 -22.05 -14.75 -4.38
N ALA A 143 -22.67 -13.57 -4.52
CA ALA A 143 -23.71 -13.31 -5.52
C ALA A 143 -23.17 -13.14 -6.95
N GLY A 144 -21.85 -12.96 -7.12
CA GLY A 144 -21.21 -12.92 -8.43
C GLY A 144 -20.95 -14.33 -8.97
N SER A 145 -20.31 -14.42 -10.14
CA SER A 145 -19.92 -15.69 -10.79
C SER A 145 -18.44 -15.75 -11.17
N SER A 146 -17.67 -14.72 -10.82
CA SER A 146 -16.29 -14.56 -11.24
C SER A 146 -15.31 -14.83 -10.11
N PHE A 147 -14.16 -15.41 -10.46
CA PHE A 147 -12.97 -15.40 -9.60
C PHE A 147 -12.62 -13.97 -9.19
N SER A 148 -12.25 -13.80 -7.92
CA SER A 148 -11.77 -12.55 -7.37
C SER A 148 -10.56 -12.80 -6.49
N VAL A 149 -9.62 -11.86 -6.48
CA VAL A 149 -8.39 -11.95 -5.70
C VAL A 149 -8.10 -10.61 -5.05
N ASP A 150 -7.77 -10.64 -3.78
CA ASP A 150 -7.36 -9.48 -3.00
C ASP A 150 -5.87 -9.20 -3.18
N ARG A 151 -5.46 -7.98 -2.84
CA ARG A 151 -4.04 -7.66 -2.70
C ARG A 151 -3.45 -8.38 -1.49
N ILE A 152 -2.13 -8.51 -1.49
CA ILE A 152 -1.38 -8.92 -0.30
C ILE A 152 -1.71 -7.97 0.85
N ASP A 153 -2.07 -8.55 1.99
CA ASP A 153 -2.42 -7.83 3.20
C ASP A 153 -1.78 -8.48 4.43
N LEU A 154 -1.68 -7.73 5.51
CA LEU A 154 -1.26 -8.26 6.80
C LEU A 154 -2.45 -8.90 7.49
N SER A 155 -2.37 -10.22 7.72
CA SER A 155 -3.36 -10.97 8.49
C SER A 155 -3.57 -10.31 9.86
N THR A 156 -4.80 -9.87 10.14
CA THR A 156 -5.14 -9.21 11.41
C THR A 156 -4.97 -10.11 12.63
N GLN A 157 -5.07 -11.43 12.45
CA GLN A 157 -4.94 -12.39 13.54
C GLN A 157 -3.50 -12.81 13.80
N THR A 158 -2.68 -12.96 12.76
CA THR A 158 -1.33 -13.55 12.88
C THR A 158 -0.19 -12.56 12.63
N GLY A 159 -0.47 -11.41 12.01
CA GLY A 159 0.58 -10.49 11.55
C GLY A 159 1.39 -11.05 10.37
N GLU A 160 0.95 -12.14 9.76
CA GLU A 160 1.60 -12.74 8.60
C GLU A 160 1.12 -12.05 7.31
N ILE A 161 2.01 -11.96 6.33
CA ILE A 161 1.67 -11.53 4.98
C ILE A 161 0.81 -12.62 4.34
N LYS A 162 -0.43 -12.30 4.01
CA LYS A 162 -1.39 -13.22 3.39
C LYS A 162 -2.00 -12.59 2.15
N LYS A 163 -2.47 -13.44 1.25
CA LYS A 163 -3.24 -13.07 0.08
C LYS A 163 -4.42 -14.02 -0.02
N TYR A 164 -5.55 -13.51 -0.47
CA TYR A 164 -6.81 -14.25 -0.47
C TYR A 164 -7.46 -14.21 -1.84
N SER A 165 -7.90 -15.37 -2.32
CA SER A 165 -8.76 -15.49 -3.50
C SER A 165 -10.11 -16.08 -3.12
N TYR A 166 -11.12 -15.77 -3.92
CA TYR A 166 -12.50 -16.18 -3.71
C TYR A 166 -13.12 -16.53 -5.05
N ILE A 167 -13.81 -17.66 -5.08
CA ILE A 167 -14.64 -18.06 -6.21
C ILE A 167 -15.98 -18.56 -5.65
N PRO A 168 -17.12 -18.01 -6.07
CA PRO A 168 -18.43 -18.49 -5.64
C PRO A 168 -18.71 -19.85 -6.28
N THR A 169 -19.40 -20.73 -5.55
CA THR A 169 -19.98 -21.96 -6.09
C THR A 169 -21.03 -21.61 -7.16
N PRO A 170 -21.23 -22.45 -8.20
CA PRO A 170 -22.22 -22.16 -9.24
C PRO A 170 -23.67 -22.02 -8.74
N ASP A 171 -23.98 -22.61 -7.58
CA ASP A 171 -25.29 -22.50 -6.93
C ASP A 171 -25.33 -21.48 -5.78
N HIS A 172 -24.25 -20.72 -5.56
CA HIS A 172 -24.10 -19.64 -4.58
C HIS A 172 -24.41 -20.06 -3.13
N LYS A 173 -24.09 -21.30 -2.78
CA LYS A 173 -24.28 -21.86 -1.44
C LYS A 173 -22.99 -22.00 -0.65
#